data_AF-A0A2G5K586-F1
#
_entry.id   AF-A0A2G5K586-F1
#
_cell.length_a   1.000
_cell.length_b   1.000
_cell.length_c   1.000
_cell.angle_alpha   90.00
_cell.angle_beta   90.00
_cell.angle_gamma   90.00
#
_symmetry.space_group_name_H-M   'P 1'
#
loop_
_entity.id
_entity.type
_entity.pdbx_description
1 polymer ?
#
loop_
_entity_poly.entity_id
_entity_poly.type
_entity_poly.pdbx_seq_one_letter_code
_entity_poly.pdbx_strand_id
1 'polypeptide(L)'
;MLAYVVVAIGIYQYWPQPEGAQNAVATPAQPEAQPKPPVEAQTPAVEPAQPVVVEPTPAPAQPVQEPTNTEVAVTQSEPATVAPAQPQAAAVESAPATTTNEDRLATADRMQVLRIWTLVEECRLNKCDSLDFSDFTLSWLPDEIRDLRRVNHITSGTKMVDITALDGLSNIRHLVLKNGVVDDLGAIKGLRGLKSIDLQGSRVTSIEPVKDLAALEYLNIADTKVFDLSPARELFSLTSLDASNTRVSELEPLKEMYQLQELNLSNSNILDLSYLARLSSLISVDVSNTNLRILPDFSENVDLQMLNIKDTDISDLTPLNQMENLETLNISGTNVSSLKPLANLKNLKNLDLRDTRVTDLSFLENLTGLEELLLSNVSRVDTNMINQLESRGVRVK
;
A
#
# COMPACT_ATOMS: atom_id res chain seq x y z
N MET A 1 23.30 15.63 14.89
CA MET A 1 23.85 15.54 13.53
C MET A 1 23.96 14.06 13.20
N LEU A 2 22.89 13.48 12.66
CA LEU A 2 22.80 12.09 12.22
C LEU A 2 21.71 12.04 11.14
N ALA A 3 22.13 11.66 9.94
CA ALA A 3 21.31 11.36 8.78
C ALA A 3 20.63 10.01 9.00
N TYR A 4 19.31 9.90 8.82
CA TYR A 4 18.59 8.64 8.56
C TYR A 4 17.14 8.98 8.15
N VAL A 5 16.96 9.38 6.90
CA VAL A 5 15.73 9.10 6.14
C VAL A 5 16.22 8.64 4.76
N VAL A 6 16.80 7.45 4.73
CA VAL A 6 16.78 6.61 3.54
C VAL A 6 15.77 5.55 3.90
N VAL A 7 14.49 5.83 3.64
CA VAL A 7 13.49 4.76 3.54
C VAL A 7 13.79 4.08 2.21
N ALA A 8 14.84 3.26 2.20
CA ALA A 8 15.04 2.30 1.12
C ALA A 8 14.04 1.19 1.39
N ILE A 9 12.87 1.28 0.76
CA ILE A 9 11.99 0.13 0.69
C ILE A 9 12.71 -0.95 -0.12
N GLY A 10 12.63 -2.17 0.40
CA GLY A 10 13.19 -3.38 -0.18
C GLY A 10 12.51 -3.82 -1.48
N ILE A 11 12.34 -2.91 -2.45
CA ILE A 11 11.87 -3.26 -3.81
C ILE A 11 13.03 -3.79 -4.67
N TYR A 12 14.29 -3.67 -4.20
CA TYR A 12 15.47 -4.25 -4.85
C TYR A 12 15.68 -5.76 -4.60
N GLN A 13 14.81 -6.45 -3.87
CA GLN A 13 14.99 -7.88 -3.54
C GLN A 13 14.72 -8.84 -4.71
N TYR A 14 14.34 -8.35 -5.91
CA TYR A 14 14.02 -9.21 -7.06
C TYR A 14 14.77 -8.90 -8.37
N TRP A 15 15.98 -8.32 -8.33
CA TRP A 15 16.88 -8.31 -9.50
C TRP A 15 18.37 -8.33 -9.12
N PRO A 16 19.24 -9.13 -9.79
CA PRO A 16 20.67 -9.17 -9.48
C PRO A 16 21.37 -7.87 -9.87
N GLN A 17 22.03 -7.23 -8.90
CA GLN A 17 22.87 -6.03 -9.10
C GLN A 17 24.20 -6.38 -9.78
N PRO A 18 24.70 -5.55 -10.72
CA PRO A 18 26.04 -5.71 -11.29
C PRO A 18 27.12 -5.19 -10.33
N GLU A 19 28.20 -5.97 -10.15
CA GLU A 19 29.36 -5.58 -9.36
C GLU A 19 30.14 -4.42 -10.01
N GLY A 20 30.39 -3.35 -9.25
CA GLY A 20 31.56 -2.49 -9.40
C GLY A 20 31.35 -1.12 -10.06
N ALA A 21 31.22 -0.07 -9.24
CA ALA A 21 31.74 1.27 -9.58
C ALA A 21 32.01 2.07 -8.30
N GLN A 22 33.23 2.57 -8.18
CA GLN A 22 33.77 3.30 -7.02
C GLN A 22 33.46 4.81 -7.10
N ASN A 23 33.09 5.36 -5.94
CA ASN A 23 33.13 6.75 -5.45
C ASN A 23 33.65 7.88 -6.37
N ALA A 24 32.78 8.87 -6.63
CA ALA A 24 33.19 10.26 -6.78
C ALA A 24 32.17 11.19 -6.08
N VAL A 25 32.66 12.01 -5.16
CA VAL A 25 31.89 12.94 -4.31
C VAL A 25 31.73 14.27 -5.06
N ALA A 26 30.49 14.75 -5.22
CA ALA A 26 30.20 16.10 -5.69
C ALA A 26 29.34 16.86 -4.66
N THR A 27 29.81 18.05 -4.30
CA THR A 27 29.24 18.99 -3.31
C THR A 27 27.98 19.69 -3.87
N PRO A 28 26.89 19.88 -3.12
CA PRO A 28 25.71 20.59 -3.63
C PRO A 28 25.88 22.12 -3.56
N ALA A 29 25.52 22.79 -4.67
CA ALA A 29 25.40 24.24 -4.77
C ALA A 29 24.01 24.72 -4.25
N GLN A 30 23.98 25.90 -3.62
CA GLN A 30 22.77 26.54 -3.09
C GLN A 30 21.80 26.99 -4.20
N PRO A 31 20.47 26.97 -3.97
CA PRO A 31 19.51 27.55 -4.91
C PRO A 31 19.43 29.07 -4.77
N GLU A 32 19.62 29.78 -5.90
CA GLU A 32 19.30 31.21 -6.05
C GLU A 32 17.78 31.43 -6.11
N ALA A 33 17.34 32.54 -5.50
CA ALA A 33 15.93 32.92 -5.39
C ALA A 33 15.36 33.42 -6.73
N GLN A 34 14.21 32.86 -7.16
CA GLN A 34 13.43 33.38 -8.28
C GLN A 34 12.47 34.51 -7.84
N PRO A 35 12.21 35.51 -8.71
CA PRO A 35 11.37 36.67 -8.38
C PRO A 35 9.86 36.36 -8.48
N LYS A 36 9.06 37.04 -7.65
CA LYS A 36 7.59 36.98 -7.62
C LYS A 36 6.94 37.40 -8.95
N PRO A 37 5.82 36.75 -9.37
CA PRO A 37 5.01 37.22 -10.48
C PRO A 37 4.14 38.45 -10.09
N PRO A 38 3.75 39.30 -11.07
CA PRO A 38 2.97 40.51 -10.83
C PRO A 38 1.48 40.22 -10.59
N VAL A 39 0.85 41.13 -9.83
CA VAL A 39 -0.57 41.15 -9.49
C VAL A 39 -1.39 41.59 -10.70
N GLU A 40 -2.28 40.73 -11.21
CA GLU A 40 -3.27 41.10 -12.22
C GLU A 40 -4.61 41.51 -11.59
N ALA A 41 -5.19 42.54 -12.19
CA ALA A 41 -6.38 43.24 -11.74
C ALA A 41 -7.67 42.46 -12.06
N GLN A 42 -8.59 42.45 -11.10
CA GLN A 42 -9.93 41.89 -11.21
C GLN A 42 -10.77 42.65 -12.24
N THR A 43 -11.38 41.92 -13.18
CA THR A 43 -12.52 42.39 -13.99
C THR A 43 -13.79 41.66 -13.55
N PRO A 44 -14.97 42.30 -13.60
CA PRO A 44 -16.16 41.82 -12.91
C PRO A 44 -16.88 40.68 -13.66
N ALA A 45 -17.46 39.79 -12.88
CA ALA A 45 -18.20 38.60 -13.30
C ALA A 45 -19.44 38.93 -14.13
N VAL A 46 -19.64 38.19 -15.21
CA VAL A 46 -20.91 38.07 -15.94
C VAL A 46 -21.60 36.79 -15.49
N GLU A 47 -22.82 36.95 -15.00
CA GLU A 47 -23.72 35.92 -14.47
C GLU A 47 -24.20 34.95 -15.57
N PRO A 48 -24.10 33.62 -15.40
CA PRO A 48 -24.75 32.68 -16.31
C PRO A 48 -26.22 32.47 -15.93
N ALA A 49 -27.10 32.60 -16.91
CA ALA A 49 -28.54 32.38 -16.81
C ALA A 49 -28.87 30.93 -16.37
N GLN A 50 -29.87 30.80 -15.49
CA GLN A 50 -30.39 29.54 -14.96
C GLN A 50 -31.05 28.68 -16.06
N PRO A 51 -30.90 27.34 -16.05
CA PRO A 51 -31.65 26.46 -16.93
C PRO A 51 -33.10 26.28 -16.45
N VAL A 52 -34.03 26.40 -17.39
CA VAL A 52 -35.48 26.16 -17.22
C VAL A 52 -35.73 24.67 -17.00
N VAL A 53 -36.38 24.34 -15.89
CA VAL A 53 -36.87 22.99 -15.57
C VAL A 53 -38.13 22.71 -16.41
N VAL A 54 -38.07 21.69 -17.26
CA VAL A 54 -39.24 21.14 -17.98
C VAL A 54 -39.64 19.85 -17.27
N GLU A 55 -40.80 19.86 -16.61
CA GLU A 55 -41.40 18.67 -16.00
C GLU A 55 -41.89 17.69 -17.08
N PRO A 56 -41.57 16.38 -16.99
CA PRO A 56 -42.28 15.36 -17.74
C PRO A 56 -43.56 14.93 -17.02
N THR A 57 -44.65 15.01 -17.76
CA THR A 57 -46.02 14.57 -17.43
C THR A 57 -46.08 13.07 -17.11
N PRO A 58 -46.87 12.61 -16.12
CA PRO A 58 -46.95 11.19 -15.79
C PRO A 58 -47.82 10.42 -16.79
N ALA A 59 -47.31 9.27 -17.25
CA ALA A 59 -48.04 8.30 -18.07
C ALA A 59 -48.98 7.43 -17.19
N PRO A 60 -50.11 6.94 -17.74
CA PRO A 60 -51.16 6.27 -16.96
C PRO A 60 -50.82 4.81 -16.62
N ALA A 61 -51.20 4.41 -15.41
CA ALA A 61 -51.06 3.07 -14.85
C ALA A 61 -51.89 2.03 -15.61
N GLN A 62 -51.29 0.85 -15.89
CA GLN A 62 -52.02 -0.35 -16.31
C GLN A 62 -52.48 -1.17 -15.10
N PRO A 63 -53.60 -1.92 -15.20
CA PRO A 63 -54.20 -2.61 -14.06
C PRO A 63 -53.53 -3.96 -13.80
N VAL A 64 -53.22 -4.22 -12.54
CA VAL A 64 -52.81 -5.53 -12.02
C VAL A 64 -54.04 -6.45 -11.97
N GLN A 65 -53.97 -7.60 -12.63
CA GLN A 65 -54.97 -8.67 -12.56
C GLN A 65 -54.68 -9.57 -11.35
N GLU A 66 -55.69 -9.79 -10.51
CA GLU A 66 -55.79 -10.89 -9.55
C GLU A 66 -55.88 -12.25 -10.27
N PRO A 67 -55.43 -13.34 -9.63
CA PRO A 67 -56.08 -14.63 -9.82
C PRO A 67 -56.64 -15.17 -8.51
N THR A 68 -57.98 -15.09 -8.42
CA THR A 68 -58.93 -16.14 -8.04
C THR A 68 -58.46 -17.29 -7.14
N ASN A 69 -59.07 -17.36 -5.96
CA ASN A 69 -59.26 -18.57 -5.16
C ASN A 69 -59.97 -19.68 -5.95
N THR A 70 -59.54 -20.94 -5.75
CA THR A 70 -60.40 -22.11 -5.89
C THR A 70 -60.01 -23.12 -4.81
N GLU A 71 -60.90 -23.30 -3.82
CA GLU A 71 -60.96 -24.43 -2.90
C GLU A 71 -61.03 -25.75 -3.66
N VAL A 72 -60.40 -26.83 -3.17
CA VAL A 72 -61.03 -28.14 -2.93
C VAL A 72 -60.15 -29.00 -1.98
N ALA A 73 -60.85 -29.58 -0.99
CA ALA A 73 -60.60 -30.82 -0.26
C ALA A 73 -59.52 -30.92 0.85
N VAL A 74 -60.06 -30.86 2.05
CA VAL A 74 -59.67 -31.50 3.31
C VAL A 74 -59.34 -33.00 3.15
N THR A 75 -58.18 -33.43 3.64
CA THR A 75 -58.03 -34.70 4.37
C THR A 75 -57.03 -34.53 5.51
N GLN A 76 -57.46 -34.94 6.69
CA GLN A 76 -56.80 -34.83 7.99
C GLN A 76 -55.68 -35.86 8.14
N SER A 77 -54.57 -35.46 8.76
CA SER A 77 -53.71 -36.36 9.53
C SER A 77 -53.05 -35.57 10.67
N GLU A 78 -53.26 -36.05 11.90
CA GLU A 78 -52.84 -35.46 13.18
C GLU A 78 -51.32 -35.24 13.31
N PRO A 79 -50.87 -34.27 14.12
CA PRO A 79 -49.47 -34.05 14.42
C PRO A 79 -49.01 -34.85 15.65
N ALA A 80 -47.80 -35.39 15.58
CA ALA A 80 -47.10 -35.98 16.71
C ALA A 80 -46.74 -34.90 17.75
N THR A 81 -47.09 -35.19 19.00
CA THR A 81 -46.82 -34.44 20.23
C THR A 81 -45.32 -34.22 20.47
N VAL A 82 -44.90 -32.98 20.69
CA VAL A 82 -43.63 -32.64 21.35
C VAL A 82 -43.96 -31.78 22.59
N ALA A 83 -43.57 -32.29 23.76
CA ALA A 83 -43.70 -31.66 25.06
C ALA A 83 -42.68 -30.51 25.24
N PRO A 84 -42.92 -29.55 26.17
CA PRO A 84 -42.21 -28.27 26.18
C PRO A 84 -40.89 -28.35 26.96
N ALA A 85 -39.80 -27.84 26.37
CA ALA A 85 -38.55 -27.57 27.07
C ALA A 85 -38.55 -26.13 27.62
N GLN A 86 -38.22 -26.01 28.90
CA GLN A 86 -38.09 -24.77 29.66
C GLN A 86 -36.93 -23.86 29.14
N PRO A 87 -36.97 -22.55 29.40
CA PRO A 87 -35.94 -21.62 28.94
C PRO A 87 -34.64 -21.82 29.74
N GLN A 88 -33.56 -22.23 29.07
CA GLN A 88 -32.22 -22.18 29.63
C GLN A 88 -31.71 -20.75 29.65
N ALA A 89 -31.35 -20.29 30.84
CA ALA A 89 -30.65 -19.05 31.09
C ALA A 89 -29.32 -19.05 30.31
N ALA A 90 -29.12 -18.01 29.49
CA ALA A 90 -27.84 -17.70 28.89
C ALA A 90 -26.84 -17.38 30.02
N ALA A 91 -25.85 -18.25 30.20
CA ALA A 91 -24.65 -17.92 30.95
C ALA A 91 -23.91 -16.85 30.14
N VAL A 92 -23.85 -15.65 30.69
CA VAL A 92 -22.97 -14.59 30.21
C VAL A 92 -21.55 -15.09 30.38
N GLU A 93 -20.89 -15.41 29.27
CA GLU A 93 -19.46 -15.67 29.24
C GLU A 93 -18.75 -14.38 29.69
N SER A 94 -18.16 -14.44 30.87
CA SER A 94 -17.40 -13.34 31.46
C SER A 94 -16.21 -12.98 30.57
N ALA A 95 -16.02 -11.68 30.35
CA ALA A 95 -14.84 -11.08 29.73
C ALA A 95 -13.53 -11.72 30.22
N PRO A 96 -12.47 -11.80 29.39
CA PRO A 96 -11.21 -12.37 29.83
C PRO A 96 -10.67 -11.52 30.98
N ALA A 97 -10.34 -12.17 32.09
CA ALA A 97 -9.72 -11.53 33.23
C ALA A 97 -8.45 -10.80 32.78
N THR A 98 -8.30 -9.54 33.16
CA THR A 98 -7.07 -8.77 33.00
C THR A 98 -6.00 -9.41 33.87
N THR A 99 -5.22 -10.34 33.29
CA THR A 99 -4.04 -10.91 33.94
C THR A 99 -3.04 -9.79 34.23
N THR A 100 -2.60 -9.67 35.48
CA THR A 100 -1.67 -8.62 35.88
C THR A 100 -0.28 -8.86 35.31
N ASN A 101 0.58 -7.84 35.21
CA ASN A 101 1.97 -8.02 34.75
C ASN A 101 2.73 -9.08 35.57
N GLU A 102 2.47 -9.18 36.88
CA GLU A 102 3.05 -10.20 37.75
C GLU A 102 2.66 -11.63 37.33
N ASP A 103 1.40 -11.83 36.92
CA ASP A 103 0.93 -13.13 36.42
C ASP A 103 1.58 -13.49 35.07
N ARG A 104 1.77 -12.50 34.19
CA ARG A 104 2.42 -12.71 32.88
C ARG A 104 3.90 -13.06 33.04
N LEU A 105 4.58 -12.35 33.95
CA LEU A 105 5.97 -12.58 34.33
C LEU A 105 6.18 -14.00 34.90
N ALA A 106 5.18 -14.58 35.58
CA ALA A 106 5.27 -15.93 36.13
C ALA A 106 5.24 -17.04 35.06
N THR A 107 4.63 -16.80 33.90
CA THR A 107 4.56 -17.75 32.77
C THR A 107 5.66 -17.62 31.72
N ALA A 108 6.42 -16.52 31.72
CA ALA A 108 7.54 -16.33 30.79
C ALA A 108 8.81 -17.04 31.25
N ASP A 109 9.69 -17.36 30.29
CA ASP A 109 11.04 -17.83 30.59
C ASP A 109 11.76 -16.77 31.45
N ARG A 110 12.11 -17.15 32.68
CA ARG A 110 12.78 -16.29 33.66
C ARG A 110 14.05 -15.63 33.11
N MET A 111 14.73 -16.28 32.16
CA MET A 111 15.90 -15.71 31.50
C MET A 111 15.53 -14.57 30.52
N GLN A 112 14.41 -14.70 29.79
CA GLN A 112 13.94 -13.63 28.90
C GLN A 112 13.46 -12.41 29.68
N VAL A 113 12.72 -12.62 30.76
CA VAL A 113 12.28 -11.52 31.64
C VAL A 113 13.47 -10.73 32.16
N LEU A 114 14.51 -11.42 32.65
CA LEU A 114 15.73 -10.75 33.13
C LEU A 114 16.42 -9.96 32.02
N ARG A 115 16.58 -10.56 30.82
CA ARG A 115 17.21 -9.89 29.67
C ARG A 115 16.43 -8.64 29.23
N ILE A 116 15.10 -8.67 29.31
CA ILE A 116 14.25 -7.51 28.97
C ILE A 116 14.39 -6.41 30.00
N TRP A 117 14.36 -6.77 31.28
CA TRP A 117 14.58 -5.81 32.34
C TRP A 117 15.96 -5.15 32.19
N THR A 118 16.99 -5.95 31.88
CA THR A 118 18.33 -5.45 31.57
C THR A 118 18.31 -4.50 30.37
N LEU A 119 17.67 -4.87 29.26
CA LEU A 119 17.54 -4.01 28.08
C LEU A 119 16.89 -2.65 28.41
N VAL A 120 15.77 -2.67 29.14
CA VAL A 120 15.04 -1.45 29.52
C VAL A 120 15.87 -0.58 30.47
N GLU A 121 16.55 -1.18 31.45
CA GLU A 121 17.36 -0.44 32.42
C GLU A 121 18.64 0.10 31.78
N GLU A 122 19.32 -0.68 30.94
CA GLU A 122 20.42 -0.19 30.11
C GLU A 122 19.95 0.98 29.25
N CYS A 123 18.74 0.91 28.70
CA CYS A 123 18.23 2.00 27.90
C CYS A 123 17.93 3.26 28.70
N ARG A 124 17.39 3.09 29.90
CA ARG A 124 17.17 4.17 30.86
C ARG A 124 18.48 4.88 31.22
N LEU A 125 19.51 4.12 31.55
CA LEU A 125 20.83 4.64 31.95
C LEU A 125 21.54 5.33 30.79
N ASN A 126 21.49 4.74 29.60
CA ASN A 126 22.18 5.25 28.40
C ASN A 126 21.34 6.29 27.63
N LYS A 127 20.09 6.51 28.03
CA LYS A 127 19.17 7.47 27.40
C LYS A 127 18.99 7.20 25.90
N CYS A 128 18.74 5.95 25.51
CA CYS A 128 18.55 5.64 24.09
C CYS A 128 17.26 6.23 23.52
N ASP A 129 17.28 6.32 22.19
CA ASP A 129 16.15 6.75 21.39
C ASP A 129 15.40 5.55 20.76
N SER A 130 15.95 4.33 20.84
CA SER A 130 15.38 3.10 20.27
C SER A 130 15.39 1.93 21.26
N LEU A 131 14.33 1.11 21.21
CA LEU A 131 14.23 -0.19 21.87
C LEU A 131 13.94 -1.27 20.84
N ASP A 132 14.71 -2.35 20.88
CA ASP A 132 14.58 -3.49 19.98
C ASP A 132 14.29 -4.78 20.76
N PHE A 133 13.10 -5.32 20.55
CA PHE A 133 12.64 -6.58 21.13
C PHE A 133 12.65 -7.75 20.13
N SER A 134 13.30 -7.63 18.96
CA SER A 134 13.31 -8.65 17.90
C SER A 134 13.85 -10.01 18.37
N ASP A 135 14.83 -9.99 19.27
CA ASP A 135 15.47 -11.19 19.83
C ASP A 135 14.68 -11.85 20.97
N PHE A 136 13.49 -11.32 21.28
CA PHE A 136 12.65 -11.79 22.37
C PHE A 136 11.39 -12.47 21.83
N THR A 137 10.94 -13.49 22.54
CA THR A 137 9.72 -14.24 22.18
C THR A 137 8.55 -13.90 23.09
N LEU A 138 8.61 -12.77 23.80
CA LEU A 138 7.50 -12.30 24.62
C LEU A 138 6.30 -11.98 23.73
N SER A 139 5.12 -12.19 24.31
CA SER A 139 3.85 -11.80 23.70
C SER A 139 3.37 -10.42 24.15
N TRP A 140 4.14 -9.68 24.94
CA TRP A 140 3.80 -8.32 25.36
C TRP A 140 4.99 -7.39 25.50
N LEU A 141 4.71 -6.09 25.39
CA LEU A 141 5.65 -5.04 25.76
C LEU A 141 5.61 -4.77 27.28
N PRO A 142 6.77 -4.62 27.94
CA PRO A 142 6.83 -4.30 29.37
C PRO A 142 6.34 -2.88 29.64
N ASP A 143 5.58 -2.65 30.73
CA ASP A 143 5.06 -1.32 31.07
C ASP A 143 6.17 -0.30 31.42
N GLU A 144 7.34 -0.79 31.82
CA GLU A 144 8.50 0.02 32.17
C GLU A 144 9.00 0.90 31.01
N ILE A 145 8.62 0.58 29.75
CA ILE A 145 8.91 1.46 28.62
C ILE A 145 8.26 2.84 28.76
N ARG A 146 7.20 2.96 29.56
CA ARG A 146 6.50 4.23 29.81
C ARG A 146 7.36 5.25 30.56
N ASP A 147 8.37 4.79 31.27
CA ASP A 147 9.33 5.67 31.95
C ASP A 147 10.39 6.22 30.99
N LEU A 148 10.53 5.65 29.80
CA LEU A 148 11.60 5.98 28.84
C LEU A 148 11.21 7.15 27.94
N ARG A 149 11.32 8.36 28.49
CA ARG A 149 10.88 9.60 27.82
C ARG A 149 11.56 9.92 26.47
N ARG A 150 12.71 9.32 26.16
CA ARG A 150 13.46 9.58 24.92
C ARG A 150 13.17 8.60 23.80
N VAL A 151 12.66 7.42 24.12
CA VAL A 151 12.42 6.38 23.13
C VAL A 151 11.40 6.90 22.13
N ASN A 152 11.79 6.85 20.86
CA ASN A 152 10.97 7.23 19.72
C ASN A 152 10.86 6.14 18.66
N HIS A 153 11.65 5.06 18.79
CA HIS A 153 11.62 3.90 17.93
C HIS A 153 11.43 2.63 18.77
N ILE A 154 10.45 1.80 18.42
CA ILE A 154 10.22 0.50 19.04
C ILE A 154 10.09 -0.55 17.96
N THR A 155 10.89 -1.61 18.07
CA THR A 155 10.74 -2.84 17.29
C THR A 155 10.30 -3.98 18.20
N SER A 156 9.24 -4.69 17.82
CA SER A 156 8.71 -5.83 18.59
C SER A 156 9.24 -7.17 18.09
N GLY A 157 9.20 -8.19 18.94
CA GLY A 157 9.46 -9.57 18.55
C GLY A 157 8.29 -10.22 17.80
N THR A 158 8.56 -11.31 17.09
CA THR A 158 7.58 -12.03 16.24
C THR A 158 6.41 -12.68 16.98
N LYS A 159 6.47 -12.75 18.32
CA LYS A 159 5.40 -13.30 19.16
C LYS A 159 4.52 -12.24 19.79
N MET A 160 4.71 -10.96 19.44
CA MET A 160 3.97 -9.86 20.03
C MET A 160 2.47 -9.96 19.79
N VAL A 161 1.70 -9.98 20.87
CA VAL A 161 0.22 -9.90 20.89
C VAL A 161 -0.20 -8.56 21.50
N ASP A 162 0.33 -8.24 22.68
CA ASP A 162 -0.13 -7.14 23.50
C ASP A 162 0.81 -5.95 23.45
N ILE A 163 0.30 -4.86 22.89
CA ILE A 163 1.00 -3.58 22.75
C ILE A 163 0.39 -2.48 23.65
N THR A 164 -0.42 -2.83 24.66
CA THR A 164 -1.10 -1.85 25.54
C THR A 164 -0.12 -0.90 26.25
N ALA A 165 1.12 -1.33 26.49
CA ALA A 165 2.17 -0.48 27.05
C ALA A 165 2.48 0.76 26.18
N LEU A 166 2.17 0.74 24.87
CA LEU A 166 2.33 1.88 23.96
C LEU A 166 1.34 3.02 24.20
N ASP A 167 0.23 2.76 24.88
CA ASP A 167 -0.79 3.78 25.11
C ASP A 167 -0.20 5.00 25.84
N GLY A 168 -0.50 6.19 25.32
CA GLY A 168 -0.01 7.47 25.84
C GLY A 168 1.46 7.81 25.53
N LEU A 169 2.22 6.95 24.84
CA LEU A 169 3.64 7.22 24.50
C LEU A 169 3.80 8.23 23.34
N SER A 170 3.45 9.48 23.59
CA SER A 170 3.42 10.55 22.58
C SER A 170 4.76 10.89 21.91
N ASN A 171 5.89 10.36 22.41
CA ASN A 171 7.23 10.52 21.82
C ASN A 171 7.56 9.48 20.74
N ILE A 172 6.77 8.42 20.59
CA ILE A 172 6.99 7.42 19.55
C ILE A 172 6.80 8.05 18.16
N ARG A 173 7.74 7.72 17.27
CA ARG A 173 7.79 8.16 15.86
C ARG A 173 7.82 6.97 14.92
N HIS A 174 8.45 5.87 15.32
CA HIS A 174 8.64 4.69 14.51
C HIS A 174 8.22 3.44 15.30
N LEU A 175 7.36 2.62 14.71
CA LEU A 175 6.84 1.42 15.33
C LEU A 175 6.92 0.25 14.35
N VAL A 176 7.65 -0.80 14.71
CA VAL A 176 7.81 -2.01 13.90
C VAL A 176 7.19 -3.20 14.64
N LEU A 177 6.08 -3.71 14.10
CA LEU A 177 5.33 -4.88 14.59
C LEU A 177 5.33 -6.04 13.57
N LYS A 178 6.39 -6.11 12.75
CA LYS A 178 6.55 -7.06 11.66
C LYS A 178 6.58 -8.52 12.12
N ASN A 179 5.94 -9.39 11.34
CA ASN A 179 5.81 -10.83 11.57
C ASN A 179 5.27 -11.19 12.96
N GLY A 180 4.57 -10.25 13.60
CA GLY A 180 3.95 -10.41 14.90
C GLY A 180 2.63 -11.18 14.84
N VAL A 181 2.09 -11.50 16.01
CA VAL A 181 0.73 -12.05 16.14
C VAL A 181 -0.27 -10.98 16.57
N VAL A 182 0.14 -9.71 16.58
CA VAL A 182 -0.69 -8.55 16.89
C VAL A 182 -1.82 -8.44 15.87
N ASP A 183 -3.03 -8.25 16.38
CA ASP A 183 -4.26 -8.06 15.63
C ASP A 183 -5.02 -6.80 16.07
N ASP A 184 -4.91 -6.41 17.34
CA ASP A 184 -5.45 -5.17 17.91
C ASP A 184 -4.41 -4.03 17.93
N LEU A 185 -4.72 -2.94 17.23
CA LEU A 185 -3.92 -1.72 17.19
C LEU A 185 -4.46 -0.62 18.12
N GLY A 186 -5.45 -0.91 18.99
CA GLY A 186 -6.12 0.09 19.83
C GLY A 186 -5.17 0.97 20.65
N ALA A 187 -4.04 0.42 21.09
CA ALA A 187 -3.03 1.14 21.89
C ALA A 187 -2.33 2.29 21.13
N ILE A 188 -2.38 2.32 19.80
CA ILE A 188 -1.75 3.41 19.01
C ILE A 188 -2.71 4.57 18.73
N LYS A 189 -4.00 4.43 19.10
CA LYS A 189 -5.05 5.43 18.88
C LYS A 189 -4.77 6.69 19.70
N GLY A 190 -4.03 7.62 19.13
CA GLY A 190 -3.64 8.87 19.81
C GLY A 190 -2.15 9.16 19.78
N LEU A 191 -1.32 8.25 19.25
CA LEU A 191 0.11 8.48 19.03
C LEU A 191 0.36 9.39 17.82
N ARG A 192 -0.22 10.61 17.84
CA ARG A 192 -0.28 11.57 16.72
C ARG A 192 1.07 12.01 16.16
N GLY A 193 2.17 11.70 16.85
CA GLY A 193 3.53 11.94 16.38
C GLY A 193 4.11 10.79 15.55
N LEU A 194 3.42 9.64 15.44
CA LEU A 194 3.88 8.51 14.62
C LEU A 194 4.08 8.95 13.16
N LYS A 195 5.29 8.68 12.67
CA LYS A 195 5.73 8.92 11.29
C LYS A 195 5.81 7.64 10.48
N SER A 196 6.08 6.51 11.14
CA SER A 196 6.28 5.23 10.45
C SER A 196 5.69 4.09 11.27
N ILE A 197 4.89 3.26 10.60
CA ILE A 197 4.37 2.01 11.15
C ILE A 197 4.66 0.89 10.14
N ASP A 198 5.36 -0.15 10.59
CA ASP A 198 5.55 -1.40 9.85
C ASP A 198 4.78 -2.54 10.53
N LEU A 199 3.74 -3.02 9.86
CA LEU A 199 2.86 -4.12 10.28
C LEU A 199 3.04 -5.36 9.39
N GLN A 200 4.10 -5.41 8.56
CA GLN A 200 4.25 -6.46 7.56
C GLN A 200 4.10 -7.86 8.19
N GLY A 201 3.28 -8.73 7.61
CA GLY A 201 3.14 -10.12 8.06
C GLY A 201 2.50 -10.28 9.44
N SER A 202 1.95 -9.21 10.01
CA SER A 202 1.16 -9.27 11.24
C SER A 202 -0.23 -9.86 11.01
N ARG A 203 -1.01 -10.04 12.08
CA ARG A 203 -2.38 -10.57 12.01
C ARG A 203 -3.45 -9.50 11.90
N VAL A 204 -3.05 -8.24 11.73
CA VAL A 204 -3.95 -7.10 11.62
C VAL A 204 -4.93 -7.31 10.46
N THR A 205 -6.21 -7.10 10.76
CA THR A 205 -7.30 -7.13 9.77
C THR A 205 -7.89 -5.74 9.50
N SER A 206 -7.62 -4.76 10.39
CA SER A 206 -8.14 -3.41 10.27
C SER A 206 -7.10 -2.40 10.75
N ILE A 207 -7.00 -1.29 10.01
CA ILE A 207 -6.16 -0.15 10.35
C ILE A 207 -6.98 1.01 10.96
N GLU A 208 -8.22 0.80 11.40
CA GLU A 208 -9.06 1.87 12.00
C GLU A 208 -8.32 2.76 13.04
N PRO A 209 -7.44 2.23 13.91
CA PRO A 209 -6.69 3.05 14.86
C PRO A 209 -5.69 4.05 14.24
N VAL A 210 -5.33 3.92 12.96
CA VAL A 210 -4.37 4.82 12.30
C VAL A 210 -4.98 6.13 11.80
N LYS A 211 -6.32 6.24 11.77
CA LYS A 211 -7.01 7.34 11.07
C LYS A 211 -6.64 8.75 11.52
N ASP A 212 -6.32 8.91 12.80
CA ASP A 212 -6.00 10.22 13.41
C ASP A 212 -4.47 10.48 13.44
N LEU A 213 -3.66 9.63 12.81
CA LEU A 213 -2.21 9.72 12.77
C LEU A 213 -1.73 10.59 11.61
N ALA A 214 -2.18 11.85 11.57
CA ALA A 214 -1.95 12.77 10.44
C ALA A 214 -0.46 13.05 10.11
N ALA A 215 0.48 12.72 11.01
CA ALA A 215 1.92 12.83 10.77
C ALA A 215 2.55 11.59 10.13
N LEU A 216 1.74 10.56 9.81
CA LEU A 216 2.24 9.31 9.26
C LEU A 216 2.75 9.52 7.83
N GLU A 217 4.03 9.21 7.63
CA GLU A 217 4.75 9.32 6.37
C GLU A 217 4.92 7.94 5.71
N TYR A 218 5.02 6.87 6.52
CA TYR A 218 5.22 5.50 6.07
C TYR A 218 4.23 4.54 6.73
N LEU A 219 3.54 3.75 5.90
CA LEU A 219 2.67 2.68 6.34
C LEU A 219 2.94 1.41 5.54
N ASN A 220 3.36 0.35 6.22
CA ASN A 220 3.48 -0.98 5.63
C ASN A 220 2.48 -1.93 6.28
N ILE A 221 1.56 -2.43 5.48
CA ILE A 221 0.54 -3.43 5.83
C ILE A 221 0.67 -4.68 4.95
N ALA A 222 1.82 -4.88 4.31
CA ALA A 222 2.06 -6.00 3.42
C ALA A 222 1.87 -7.34 4.16
N ASP A 223 1.43 -8.37 3.44
CA ASP A 223 1.23 -9.71 4.00
C ASP A 223 0.23 -9.76 5.19
N THR A 224 -0.70 -8.80 5.27
CA THR A 224 -1.77 -8.78 6.28
C THR A 224 -3.14 -9.14 5.68
N LYS A 225 -4.19 -9.11 6.51
CA LYS A 225 -5.58 -9.36 6.06
C LYS A 225 -6.39 -8.07 5.91
N VAL A 226 -5.73 -6.92 5.88
CA VAL A 226 -6.38 -5.62 5.65
C VAL A 226 -7.01 -5.61 4.26
N PHE A 227 -8.22 -5.06 4.17
CA PHE A 227 -8.98 -4.91 2.92
C PHE A 227 -9.55 -3.50 2.74
N ASP A 228 -9.68 -2.74 3.82
CA ASP A 228 -10.27 -1.40 3.82
C ASP A 228 -9.21 -0.33 4.13
N LEU A 229 -9.00 0.58 3.17
CA LEU A 229 -8.11 1.73 3.30
C LEU A 229 -8.85 3.00 3.72
N SER A 230 -10.15 2.97 3.98
CA SER A 230 -10.93 4.15 4.42
C SER A 230 -10.32 4.88 5.62
N PRO A 231 -9.73 4.19 6.64
CA PRO A 231 -9.05 4.87 7.74
C PRO A 231 -7.84 5.69 7.29
N ALA A 232 -7.24 5.39 6.13
CA ALA A 232 -6.08 6.12 5.63
C ALA A 232 -6.44 7.44 4.91
N ARG A 233 -7.73 7.74 4.70
CA ARG A 233 -8.20 8.85 3.84
C ARG A 233 -7.60 10.23 4.16
N GLU A 234 -7.32 10.51 5.44
CA GLU A 234 -6.79 11.80 5.90
C GLU A 234 -5.30 11.78 6.23
N LEU A 235 -4.58 10.73 5.84
CA LEU A 235 -3.12 10.62 6.02
C LEU A 235 -2.38 11.39 4.92
N PHE A 236 -2.61 12.71 4.85
CA PHE A 236 -2.09 13.56 3.78
C PHE A 236 -0.56 13.65 3.72
N SER A 237 0.12 13.31 4.83
CA SER A 237 1.59 13.26 4.90
C SER A 237 2.20 11.95 4.43
N LEU A 238 1.39 10.96 4.03
CA LEU A 238 1.88 9.67 3.61
C LEU A 238 2.70 9.82 2.32
N THR A 239 3.97 9.42 2.38
CA THR A 239 4.89 9.38 1.25
C THR A 239 5.08 7.96 0.72
N SER A 240 4.83 6.95 1.56
CA SER A 240 4.93 5.56 1.16
C SER A 240 3.86 4.66 1.78
N LEU A 241 3.25 3.84 0.93
CA LEU A 241 2.29 2.81 1.29
C LEU A 241 2.67 1.47 0.64
N ASP A 242 2.96 0.48 1.47
CA ASP A 242 3.02 -0.92 1.04
C ASP A 242 1.79 -1.67 1.55
N ALA A 243 0.93 -2.06 0.62
CA ALA A 243 -0.23 -2.90 0.84
C ALA A 243 -0.20 -4.16 -0.04
N SER A 244 0.99 -4.65 -0.36
CA SER A 244 1.17 -5.87 -1.14
C SER A 244 0.71 -7.13 -0.40
N ASN A 245 0.26 -8.14 -1.15
CA ASN A 245 -0.26 -9.40 -0.59
C ASN A 245 -1.41 -9.17 0.42
N THR A 246 -2.26 -8.17 0.18
CA THR A 246 -3.44 -7.87 0.99
C THR A 246 -4.73 -8.18 0.22
N ARG A 247 -5.87 -7.80 0.80
CA ARG A 247 -7.20 -7.92 0.16
C ARG A 247 -7.75 -6.57 -0.27
N VAL A 248 -6.91 -5.55 -0.35
CA VAL A 248 -7.31 -4.22 -0.82
C VAL A 248 -7.77 -4.31 -2.28
N SER A 249 -8.89 -3.65 -2.56
CA SER A 249 -9.44 -3.49 -3.91
C SER A 249 -9.82 -2.05 -4.25
N GLU A 250 -10.15 -1.23 -3.26
CA GLU A 250 -10.62 0.14 -3.43
C GLU A 250 -9.52 1.16 -3.12
N LEU A 251 -9.28 2.09 -4.06
CA LEU A 251 -8.23 3.11 -3.95
C LEU A 251 -8.77 4.54 -3.77
N GLU A 252 -10.10 4.73 -3.73
CA GLU A 252 -10.70 6.05 -3.47
C GLU A 252 -10.13 6.77 -2.24
N PRO A 253 -9.82 6.08 -1.11
CA PRO A 253 -9.24 6.74 0.05
C PRO A 253 -7.88 7.41 -0.22
N LEU A 254 -7.15 7.01 -1.27
CA LEU A 254 -5.83 7.54 -1.60
C LEU A 254 -5.87 8.82 -2.46
N LYS A 255 -7.04 9.22 -2.97
CA LYS A 255 -7.18 10.22 -4.04
C LYS A 255 -6.64 11.63 -3.71
N GLU A 256 -6.45 11.95 -2.43
CA GLU A 256 -5.93 13.25 -1.95
C GLU A 256 -4.50 13.13 -1.37
N MET A 257 -3.83 11.98 -1.50
CA MET A 257 -2.47 11.76 -0.99
C MET A 257 -1.41 12.32 -1.96
N TYR A 258 -1.43 13.62 -2.18
CA TYR A 258 -0.56 14.29 -3.16
C TYR A 258 0.94 14.20 -2.82
N GLN A 259 1.30 13.79 -1.60
CA GLN A 259 2.69 13.56 -1.18
C GLN A 259 3.15 12.11 -1.38
N LEU A 260 2.27 11.20 -1.82
CA LEU A 260 2.58 9.79 -2.01
C LEU A 260 3.57 9.62 -3.17
N GLN A 261 4.70 8.99 -2.88
CA GLN A 261 5.80 8.76 -3.79
C GLN A 261 5.93 7.27 -4.15
N GLU A 262 5.72 6.39 -3.16
CA GLU A 262 5.90 4.96 -3.33
C GLU A 262 4.60 4.23 -2.97
N LEU A 263 4.09 3.44 -3.92
CA LEU A 263 2.87 2.68 -3.76
C LEU A 263 3.06 1.25 -4.25
N ASN A 264 3.01 0.30 -3.32
CA ASN A 264 3.03 -1.13 -3.64
C ASN A 264 1.68 -1.76 -3.31
N LEU A 265 1.00 -2.25 -4.34
CA LEU A 265 -0.29 -2.93 -4.30
C LEU A 265 -0.20 -4.33 -4.92
N SER A 266 1.02 -4.84 -5.12
CA SER A 266 1.23 -6.13 -5.78
C SER A 266 0.50 -7.27 -5.06
N ASN A 267 0.10 -8.31 -5.80
CA ASN A 267 -0.60 -9.48 -5.24
C ASN A 267 -1.88 -9.10 -4.45
N SER A 268 -2.59 -8.07 -4.91
CA SER A 268 -3.88 -7.61 -4.34
C SER A 268 -4.99 -7.66 -5.38
N ASN A 269 -6.22 -7.29 -5.02
CA ASN A 269 -7.38 -7.38 -5.92
C ASN A 269 -7.73 -6.04 -6.58
N ILE A 270 -6.72 -5.36 -7.11
CA ILE A 270 -6.89 -4.06 -7.75
C ILE A 270 -7.46 -4.24 -9.16
N LEU A 271 -8.49 -3.44 -9.48
CA LEU A 271 -9.17 -3.43 -10.79
C LEU A 271 -9.14 -2.04 -11.45
N ASP A 272 -8.97 -0.98 -10.67
CA ASP A 272 -9.01 0.40 -11.13
C ASP A 272 -7.93 1.23 -10.43
N LEU A 273 -7.18 2.01 -11.22
CA LEU A 273 -6.18 2.97 -10.74
C LEU A 273 -6.57 4.42 -11.04
N SER A 274 -7.81 4.70 -11.45
CA SER A 274 -8.28 6.04 -11.81
C SER A 274 -8.02 7.10 -10.72
N TYR A 275 -8.03 6.70 -9.44
CA TYR A 275 -7.72 7.57 -8.30
C TYR A 275 -6.24 7.96 -8.18
N LEU A 276 -5.32 7.28 -8.88
CA LEU A 276 -3.90 7.60 -8.89
C LEU A 276 -3.53 8.68 -9.92
N ALA A 277 -4.42 8.94 -10.88
CA ALA A 277 -4.18 9.85 -12.02
C ALA A 277 -3.85 11.30 -11.61
N ARG A 278 -4.12 11.69 -10.37
CA ARG A 278 -3.86 13.06 -9.84
C ARG A 278 -2.74 13.10 -8.80
N LEU A 279 -2.13 11.97 -8.47
CA LEU A 279 -1.06 11.87 -7.47
C LEU A 279 0.28 12.21 -8.11
N SER A 280 0.52 13.52 -8.29
CA SER A 280 1.64 14.03 -9.10
C SER A 280 3.03 13.70 -8.55
N SER A 281 3.17 13.38 -7.26
CA SER A 281 4.44 13.02 -6.63
C SER A 281 4.81 11.54 -6.73
N LEU A 282 4.01 10.69 -7.39
CA LEU A 282 4.33 9.26 -7.52
C LEU A 282 5.64 9.07 -8.29
N ILE A 283 6.57 8.32 -7.68
CA ILE A 283 7.87 7.94 -8.23
C ILE A 283 7.88 6.46 -8.60
N SER A 284 7.26 5.62 -7.76
CA SER A 284 7.24 4.17 -7.92
C SER A 284 5.85 3.60 -7.66
N VAL A 285 5.34 2.85 -8.62
CA VAL A 285 4.07 2.12 -8.52
C VAL A 285 4.28 0.66 -8.90
N ASP A 286 3.95 -0.24 -7.97
CA ASP A 286 3.89 -1.69 -8.22
C ASP A 286 2.45 -2.19 -8.05
N VAL A 287 1.88 -2.68 -9.14
CA VAL A 287 0.54 -3.30 -9.19
C VAL A 287 0.62 -4.69 -9.82
N SER A 288 1.79 -5.34 -9.71
CA SER A 288 2.01 -6.66 -10.29
C SER A 288 1.13 -7.73 -9.65
N ASN A 289 0.79 -8.77 -10.41
CA ASN A 289 -0.08 -9.87 -9.96
C ASN A 289 -1.44 -9.34 -9.45
N THR A 290 -2.03 -8.38 -10.18
CA THR A 290 -3.38 -7.88 -9.94
C THR A 290 -4.27 -8.16 -11.15
N ASN A 291 -5.58 -7.92 -11.01
CA ASN A 291 -6.55 -8.12 -12.09
C ASN A 291 -6.78 -6.85 -12.93
N LEU A 292 -5.80 -5.94 -12.95
CA LEU A 292 -5.88 -4.67 -13.66
C LEU A 292 -5.91 -4.88 -15.18
N ARG A 293 -6.78 -4.15 -15.87
CA ARG A 293 -7.00 -4.27 -17.33
C ARG A 293 -6.68 -3.00 -18.10
N ILE A 294 -6.84 -1.86 -17.45
CA ILE A 294 -6.76 -0.54 -18.07
C ILE A 294 -5.84 0.31 -17.19
N LEU A 295 -4.91 0.99 -17.83
CA LEU A 295 -4.10 2.01 -17.20
C LEU A 295 -4.87 3.34 -17.21
N PRO A 296 -4.83 4.12 -16.11
CA PRO A 296 -5.38 5.45 -16.08
C PRO A 296 -4.51 6.38 -16.94
N ASP A 297 -5.02 7.59 -17.21
CA ASP A 297 -4.17 8.65 -17.75
C ASP A 297 -3.15 9.07 -16.68
N PHE A 298 -1.85 8.89 -16.98
CA PHE A 298 -0.74 9.25 -16.09
C PHE A 298 -0.16 10.64 -16.40
N SER A 299 -0.86 11.49 -17.17
CA SER A 299 -0.33 12.79 -17.60
C SER A 299 0.12 13.71 -16.46
N GLU A 300 -0.47 13.59 -15.27
CA GLU A 300 -0.08 14.38 -14.09
C GLU A 300 1.02 13.70 -13.25
N ASN A 301 1.28 12.41 -13.45
CA ASN A 301 2.30 11.64 -12.72
C ASN A 301 3.68 11.83 -13.36
N VAL A 302 4.07 13.10 -13.53
CA VAL A 302 5.25 13.52 -14.27
C VAL A 302 6.56 13.02 -13.66
N ASP A 303 6.56 12.70 -12.36
CA ASP A 303 7.74 12.22 -11.63
C ASP A 303 7.86 10.69 -11.62
N LEU A 304 6.95 9.95 -12.27
CA LEU A 304 6.97 8.48 -12.22
C LEU A 304 8.18 7.91 -12.95
N GLN A 305 9.00 7.15 -12.22
CA GLN A 305 10.24 6.53 -12.71
C GLN A 305 10.15 5.01 -12.78
N MET A 306 9.32 4.38 -11.94
CA MET A 306 9.14 2.93 -11.92
C MET A 306 7.65 2.58 -12.02
N LEU A 307 7.32 1.74 -13.00
CA LEU A 307 6.01 1.10 -13.12
C LEU A 307 6.17 -0.41 -13.28
N ASN A 308 5.60 -1.16 -12.35
CA ASN A 308 5.52 -2.61 -12.45
C ASN A 308 4.05 -3.06 -12.61
N ILE A 309 3.72 -3.55 -13.80
CA ILE A 309 2.39 -4.09 -14.15
C ILE A 309 2.49 -5.57 -14.54
N LYS A 310 3.53 -6.26 -14.05
CA LYS A 310 3.76 -7.68 -14.30
C LYS A 310 2.54 -8.53 -13.95
N ASP A 311 2.26 -9.57 -14.73
CA ASP A 311 1.18 -10.54 -14.49
C ASP A 311 -0.18 -9.84 -14.26
N THR A 312 -0.51 -8.89 -15.14
CA THR A 312 -1.82 -8.22 -15.21
C THR A 312 -2.50 -8.48 -16.56
N ASP A 313 -3.79 -8.16 -16.67
CA ASP A 313 -4.56 -8.33 -17.90
C ASP A 313 -4.35 -7.17 -18.91
N ILE A 314 -3.44 -6.23 -18.65
CA ILE A 314 -3.22 -5.04 -19.50
C ILE A 314 -2.77 -5.44 -20.92
N SER A 315 -3.33 -4.76 -21.92
CA SER A 315 -2.93 -4.89 -23.32
C SER A 315 -2.59 -3.57 -24.01
N ASP A 316 -3.07 -2.44 -23.47
CA ASP A 316 -2.87 -1.10 -24.05
C ASP A 316 -1.93 -0.27 -23.18
N LEU A 317 -0.81 0.16 -23.77
CA LEU A 317 0.19 1.02 -23.13
C LEU A 317 0.07 2.49 -23.57
N THR A 318 -0.98 2.86 -24.32
CA THR A 318 -1.19 4.25 -24.79
C THR A 318 -1.06 5.29 -23.68
N PRO A 319 -1.56 5.08 -22.45
CA PRO A 319 -1.40 6.05 -21.37
C PRO A 319 0.06 6.32 -20.94
N LEU A 320 1.01 5.47 -21.32
CA LEU A 320 2.42 5.65 -20.99
C LEU A 320 3.17 6.58 -21.96
N ASN A 321 2.53 7.03 -23.06
CA ASN A 321 3.26 7.64 -24.18
C ASN A 321 3.94 9.00 -23.90
N GLN A 322 3.58 9.68 -22.80
CA GLN A 322 4.18 10.94 -22.33
C GLN A 322 5.03 10.77 -21.06
N MET A 323 5.26 9.56 -20.58
CA MET A 323 5.95 9.32 -19.32
C MET A 323 7.48 9.40 -19.48
N GLU A 324 7.98 10.54 -19.93
CA GLU A 324 9.39 10.72 -20.33
C GLU A 324 10.40 10.43 -19.22
N ASN A 325 10.00 10.54 -17.95
CA ASN A 325 10.85 10.24 -16.79
C ASN A 325 10.85 8.75 -16.38
N LEU A 326 10.06 7.90 -17.04
CA LEU A 326 10.00 6.48 -16.73
C LEU A 326 11.35 5.80 -17.04
N GLU A 327 11.98 5.23 -16.03
CA GLU A 327 13.28 4.57 -16.13
C GLU A 327 13.17 3.04 -16.12
N THR A 328 12.18 2.50 -15.39
CA THR A 328 11.97 1.07 -15.24
C THR A 328 10.52 0.71 -15.50
N LEU A 329 10.31 -0.20 -16.46
CA LEU A 329 8.99 -0.71 -16.83
C LEU A 329 9.02 -2.23 -16.87
N ASN A 330 8.17 -2.86 -16.06
CA ASN A 330 7.93 -4.29 -16.13
C ASN A 330 6.52 -4.58 -16.63
N ILE A 331 6.43 -5.17 -17.83
CA ILE A 331 5.18 -5.61 -18.45
C ILE A 331 5.15 -7.13 -18.66
N SER A 332 6.01 -7.88 -17.97
CA SER A 332 6.08 -9.33 -18.13
C SER A 332 4.76 -10.01 -17.79
N GLY A 333 4.41 -11.07 -18.52
CA GLY A 333 3.15 -11.80 -18.31
C GLY A 333 1.87 -11.03 -18.66
N THR A 334 1.97 -9.90 -19.38
CA THR A 334 0.80 -9.13 -19.83
C THR A 334 0.34 -9.51 -21.24
N ASN A 335 -0.82 -8.99 -21.65
CA ASN A 335 -1.38 -9.21 -22.99
C ASN A 335 -0.89 -8.18 -24.04
N VAL A 336 0.14 -7.39 -23.72
CA VAL A 336 0.69 -6.36 -24.62
C VAL A 336 1.26 -6.98 -25.89
N SER A 337 0.88 -6.44 -27.04
CA SER A 337 1.37 -6.87 -28.36
C SER A 337 2.08 -5.78 -29.16
N SER A 338 2.04 -4.52 -28.71
CA SER A 338 2.62 -3.37 -29.41
C SER A 338 3.40 -2.49 -28.45
N LEU A 339 4.63 -2.17 -28.83
CA LEU A 339 5.52 -1.26 -28.08
C LEU A 339 5.47 0.18 -28.59
N LYS A 340 4.65 0.48 -29.60
CA LYS A 340 4.54 1.82 -30.18
C LYS A 340 4.36 2.93 -29.14
N PRO A 341 3.52 2.77 -28.09
CA PRO A 341 3.38 3.81 -27.06
C PRO A 341 4.67 4.16 -26.33
N LEU A 342 5.64 3.23 -26.25
CA LEU A 342 6.89 3.43 -25.53
C LEU A 342 7.93 4.22 -26.35
N ALA A 343 7.69 4.47 -27.64
CA ALA A 343 8.71 4.97 -28.58
C ALA A 343 9.40 6.30 -28.16
N ASN A 344 8.79 7.09 -27.28
CA ASN A 344 9.33 8.36 -26.80
C ASN A 344 10.01 8.28 -25.43
N LEU A 345 10.02 7.12 -24.76
CA LEU A 345 10.53 6.95 -23.40
C LEU A 345 12.06 6.84 -23.37
N LYS A 346 12.74 7.92 -23.76
CA LYS A 346 14.20 7.94 -23.96
C LYS A 346 15.01 7.68 -22.69
N ASN A 347 14.42 7.93 -21.51
CA ASN A 347 15.03 7.66 -20.21
C ASN A 347 14.80 6.23 -19.71
N LEU A 348 14.05 5.39 -20.45
CA LEU A 348 13.80 4.00 -20.06
C LEU A 348 15.10 3.19 -20.14
N LYS A 349 15.57 2.72 -18.99
CA LYS A 349 16.82 1.94 -18.82
C LYS A 349 16.54 0.45 -18.74
N ASN A 350 15.48 0.06 -18.03
CA ASN A 350 15.16 -1.34 -17.77
C ASN A 350 13.76 -1.67 -18.31
N LEU A 351 13.68 -2.65 -19.21
CA LEU A 351 12.42 -3.10 -19.78
C LEU A 351 12.29 -4.63 -19.71
N ASP A 352 11.23 -5.11 -19.07
CA ASP A 352 10.91 -6.53 -19.01
C ASP A 352 9.73 -6.86 -19.92
N LEU A 353 10.00 -7.63 -20.98
CA LEU A 353 9.02 -8.07 -21.99
C LEU A 353 8.70 -9.57 -21.92
N ARG A 354 9.17 -10.27 -20.89
CA ARG A 354 9.01 -11.72 -20.80
C ARG A 354 7.54 -12.12 -20.82
N ASP A 355 7.22 -13.22 -21.50
CA ASP A 355 5.86 -13.76 -21.53
C ASP A 355 4.79 -12.78 -22.06
N THR A 356 5.18 -11.86 -22.97
CA THR A 356 4.26 -10.95 -23.68
C THR A 356 3.91 -11.44 -25.08
N ARG A 357 3.02 -10.73 -25.78
CA ARG A 357 2.61 -11.00 -27.17
C ARG A 357 3.29 -10.10 -28.18
N VAL A 358 4.37 -9.44 -27.79
CA VAL A 358 5.13 -8.54 -28.66
C VAL A 358 5.84 -9.35 -29.74
N THR A 359 5.78 -8.85 -30.98
CA THR A 359 6.46 -9.42 -32.16
C THR A 359 7.37 -8.40 -32.84
N ASP A 360 6.96 -7.13 -32.83
CA ASP A 360 7.69 -6.03 -33.44
C ASP A 360 8.46 -5.24 -32.36
N LEU A 361 9.78 -5.36 -32.42
CA LEU A 361 10.71 -4.66 -31.53
C LEU A 361 11.29 -3.38 -32.15
N SER A 362 10.89 -2.98 -33.35
CA SER A 362 11.47 -1.81 -34.04
C SER A 362 11.36 -0.52 -33.23
N PHE A 363 10.34 -0.40 -32.37
CA PHE A 363 10.17 0.75 -31.48
C PHE A 363 11.25 0.86 -30.38
N LEU A 364 11.96 -0.24 -30.09
CA LEU A 364 13.07 -0.23 -29.12
C LEU A 364 14.29 0.53 -29.66
N GLU A 365 14.43 0.71 -30.98
CA GLU A 365 15.51 1.51 -31.56
C GLU A 365 15.53 2.94 -31.01
N ASN A 366 14.35 3.51 -30.74
CA ASN A 366 14.19 4.86 -30.22
C ASN A 366 14.51 5.01 -28.73
N LEU A 367 14.57 3.90 -27.98
CA LEU A 367 14.91 3.91 -26.55
C LEU A 367 16.42 4.04 -26.40
N THR A 368 16.92 5.26 -26.53
CA THR A 368 18.35 5.55 -26.51
C THR A 368 19.02 5.31 -25.17
N GLY A 369 18.26 5.39 -24.07
CA GLY A 369 18.74 5.12 -22.71
C GLY A 369 18.61 3.66 -22.26
N LEU A 370 18.13 2.74 -23.11
CA LEU A 370 17.92 1.34 -22.72
C LEU A 370 19.26 0.65 -22.39
N GLU A 371 19.35 0.05 -21.20
CA GLU A 371 20.54 -0.65 -20.69
C GLU A 371 20.30 -2.16 -20.52
N GLU A 372 19.08 -2.55 -20.14
CA GLU A 372 18.71 -3.94 -19.91
C GLU A 372 17.33 -4.25 -20.51
N LEU A 373 17.28 -5.33 -21.29
CA LEU A 373 16.08 -5.88 -21.91
C LEU A 373 15.94 -7.35 -21.53
N LEU A 374 14.83 -7.70 -20.91
CA LEU A 374 14.53 -9.09 -20.57
C LEU A 374 13.55 -9.65 -21.58
N LEU A 375 13.97 -10.71 -22.26
CA LEU A 375 13.28 -11.23 -23.42
C LEU A 375 13.27 -12.75 -23.39
N SER A 376 12.18 -13.31 -22.89
CA SER A 376 11.92 -14.75 -22.94
C SER A 376 10.45 -15.01 -23.24
N ASN A 377 10.16 -16.08 -23.97
CA ASN A 377 8.79 -16.48 -24.33
C ASN A 377 7.98 -15.37 -25.03
N VAL A 378 8.65 -14.58 -25.86
CA VAL A 378 8.01 -13.64 -26.79
C VAL A 378 7.81 -14.31 -28.15
N SER A 379 6.75 -13.93 -28.85
CA SER A 379 6.44 -14.45 -30.18
C SER A 379 7.48 -13.99 -31.23
N ARG A 380 8.10 -14.95 -31.95
CA ARG A 380 9.00 -14.78 -33.11
C ARG A 380 9.61 -13.37 -33.26
N VAL A 381 10.66 -13.10 -32.49
CA VAL A 381 11.42 -11.85 -32.59
C VAL A 381 12.47 -11.93 -33.69
N ASP A 382 12.66 -10.83 -34.43
CA ASP A 382 13.75 -10.69 -35.40
C ASP A 382 15.11 -10.65 -34.68
N THR A 383 15.92 -11.68 -34.90
CA THR A 383 17.27 -11.80 -34.34
C THR A 383 18.20 -10.66 -34.76
N ASN A 384 17.96 -10.02 -35.92
CA ASN A 384 18.76 -8.87 -36.34
C ASN A 384 18.58 -7.67 -35.42
N MET A 385 17.36 -7.43 -34.95
CA MET A 385 17.05 -6.35 -34.00
C MET A 385 17.76 -6.58 -32.67
N ILE A 386 17.79 -7.83 -32.19
CA ILE A 386 18.50 -8.19 -30.96
C ILE A 386 20.00 -7.85 -31.09
N ASN A 387 20.63 -8.29 -32.17
CA ASN A 387 22.06 -8.00 -32.42
C ASN A 387 22.33 -6.48 -32.49
N GLN A 388 21.40 -5.70 -33.05
CA GLN A 388 21.53 -4.23 -33.10
C GLN A 388 21.46 -3.61 -31.70
N LEU A 389 20.54 -4.05 -30.85
CA LEU A 389 20.44 -3.60 -29.46
C LEU A 389 21.72 -3.94 -28.68
N GLU A 390 22.20 -5.18 -28.79
CA GLU A 390 23.45 -5.61 -28.13
C GLU A 390 24.66 -4.81 -28.62
N SER A 391 24.74 -4.48 -29.92
CA SER A 391 25.84 -3.67 -30.47
C SER A 391 25.91 -2.24 -29.90
N ARG A 392 24.80 -1.74 -29.33
CA ARG A 392 24.70 -0.46 -28.63
C ARG A 392 25.01 -0.58 -27.14
N GLY A 393 25.29 -1.77 -26.62
CA GLY A 393 25.57 -2.03 -25.21
C GLY A 393 24.36 -2.44 -24.38
N VAL A 394 23.20 -2.68 -25.00
CA VAL A 394 22.01 -3.19 -24.29
C VAL A 394 22.26 -4.64 -23.87
N ARG A 395 22.06 -4.95 -22.58
CA ARG A 395 22.11 -6.32 -22.08
C ARG A 395 20.78 -7.00 -22.34
N VAL A 396 20.74 -7.88 -23.34
CA VAL A 396 19.56 -8.71 -23.64
C VAL A 396 19.70 -10.05 -22.92
N LYS A 397 18.72 -10.43 -22.10
CA LYS A 397 18.72 -11.67 -21.30
C LYS A 397 17.51 -12.55 -21.56
#